data_AF-A0A1F8PDH8-F1
#
_entry.id   AF-A0A1F8PDH8-F1
#
_cell.length_a   1.000
_cell.length_b   1.000
_cell.length_c   1.000
_cell.angle_alpha   90.00
_cell.angle_beta   90.00
_cell.angle_gamma   90.00
#
_symmetry.space_group_name_H-M   'P 1'
#
loop_
_entity.id
_entity.type
_entity.pdbx_description
1 polymer ?
#
loop_
_entity_poly.entity_id
_entity_poly.type
_entity_poly.pdbx_seq_one_letter_code
_entity_poly.pdbx_strand_id
1 'polypeptide(L)'
;MVAKTPEPELKTPKSPKIMSKPLPQILDEMDDNIRAAAEAARKAEEAARAAKEAAGAATKASAEAERRAEEAKKAGQMAAETATKAAAEAARKAEETAKAARLAAEAAARKAEEADAGAKAAIVAFRKAAEEAARKAQEAANAARAAAETAAKSAQKAASDATKKAEEAARKAVEASEAARLAAEEATRVAEEAVADAIRKMEELEQAAKAAAAAAEKAAEEAAARAQEKAVLATQSVQEAIEAANAAGKLADEDAKEAKAAQTALAKTLSADTAVKAEQSGRKAKRSAAAAYQAADTTQIRAQAADSAGDDALTTAALVTGRLAERVEEAGREAKDAAAKGLQVVDKIRKKAGAADVAGDEALQAASQALHQMVMQAEALSKAAEAAAEAARKASLEAEKASQDAARKAEAAVKAATAEAARKAEEAKKAAEEAGLRAQKAADEAAKKAAEAARLAKEAAEAAAKAIGEEAARQAEAAKLAAQEAAKRAEEVARAAKAAAEEARRATEAAAARAEEVARQAIAAAEKASRAAEEASIKAAEAMPKSVVKKLLGSTEFILIIISIFLASVFSAVAISALYLFTSGK
;
A
#
# COMPACT_ATOMS: atom_id res chain seq x y z
N MET A 1 -116.93 110.52 132.99
CA MET A 1 -117.71 110.31 134.23
C MET A 1 -118.63 111.53 134.44
N VAL A 2 -119.43 111.53 135.51
CA VAL A 2 -119.77 112.69 136.39
C VAL A 2 -119.15 114.03 135.94
N ALA A 3 -119.86 115.16 135.78
CA ALA A 3 -121.15 115.65 136.30
C ALA A 3 -121.76 116.69 135.31
N LYS A 4 -123.03 117.13 135.31
CA LYS A 4 -124.03 117.45 136.36
C LYS A 4 -123.88 118.87 136.99
N THR A 5 -124.88 119.74 136.79
CA THR A 5 -125.25 120.92 137.65
C THR A 5 -124.18 122.04 137.78
N PRO A 6 -124.40 123.21 138.45
CA PRO A 6 -125.52 123.64 139.32
C PRO A 6 -126.09 125.08 139.11
N GLU A 7 -127.08 125.43 139.96
CA GLU A 7 -127.65 126.77 140.23
C GLU A 7 -126.66 127.73 140.95
N PRO A 8 -127.03 128.99 141.35
CA PRO A 8 -127.44 129.20 142.76
C PRO A 8 -128.33 130.43 143.17
N GLU A 9 -128.68 130.39 144.46
CA GLU A 9 -129.22 131.39 145.43
C GLU A 9 -128.23 132.53 145.84
N LEU A 10 -128.52 133.59 146.64
CA LEU A 10 -129.73 134.34 147.13
C LEU A 10 -129.34 135.70 147.80
N LYS A 11 -130.36 136.49 148.20
CA LYS A 11 -130.43 137.38 149.41
C LYS A 11 -129.63 138.71 149.43
N THR A 12 -130.26 139.87 149.71
CA THR A 12 -130.57 140.51 151.03
C THR A 12 -129.31 141.04 151.79
N PRO A 13 -129.37 141.67 152.99
CA PRO A 13 -128.86 143.05 153.06
C PRO A 13 -128.00 143.29 154.32
N LYS A 14 -127.92 144.57 154.74
CA LYS A 14 -127.77 144.95 156.16
C LYS A 14 -126.40 144.49 156.74
N SER A 15 -126.12 144.60 158.03
CA SER A 15 -126.67 145.57 158.98
C SER A 15 -125.58 146.52 159.43
N PRO A 16 -125.93 147.77 159.79
CA PRO A 16 -125.04 148.58 160.62
C PRO A 16 -124.93 147.98 162.03
N LYS A 17 -123.78 148.22 162.64
CA LYS A 17 -123.50 148.20 164.08
C LYS A 17 -122.20 149.02 164.27
N ILE A 18 -122.00 149.86 165.29
CA ILE A 18 -122.88 150.52 166.26
C ILE A 18 -122.08 151.73 166.81
N MET A 19 -122.66 152.93 166.86
CA MET A 19 -122.52 153.95 167.93
C MET A 19 -121.11 154.23 168.56
N SER A 20 -121.11 154.53 169.88
CA SER A 20 -120.02 154.89 170.80
C SER A 20 -119.37 156.28 170.66
N LYS A 21 -120.18 157.32 170.88
CA LYS A 21 -119.70 158.63 171.38
C LYS A 21 -120.71 159.24 172.39
N PRO A 22 -120.31 160.26 173.18
CA PRO A 22 -121.18 160.95 174.14
C PRO A 22 -121.62 162.36 173.66
N LEU A 23 -121.74 163.31 174.58
CA LEU A 23 -123.00 164.02 174.77
C LEU A 23 -123.37 165.14 173.78
N PRO A 24 -122.48 166.09 173.40
CA PRO A 24 -122.87 167.17 172.48
C PRO A 24 -123.37 166.65 171.12
N GLN A 25 -122.88 165.48 170.71
CA GLN A 25 -123.22 164.83 169.44
C GLN A 25 -124.61 164.19 169.43
N ILE A 26 -125.30 164.10 170.57
CA ILE A 26 -126.73 163.73 170.58
C ILE A 26 -127.57 164.85 169.95
N LEU A 27 -127.16 166.10 170.11
CA LEU A 27 -127.82 167.22 169.42
C LEU A 27 -127.48 167.20 167.92
N ASP A 28 -126.27 166.74 167.52
CA ASP A 28 -125.96 166.43 166.12
C ASP A 28 -126.92 165.33 165.56
N GLU A 29 -127.34 164.33 166.36
CA GLU A 29 -128.29 163.29 165.91
C GLU A 29 -129.71 163.82 165.58
N MET A 30 -130.18 164.88 166.24
CA MET A 30 -131.47 165.51 165.90
C MET A 30 -131.37 166.36 164.63
N ASP A 31 -130.29 167.15 164.49
CA ASP A 31 -130.03 167.90 163.26
C ASP A 31 -129.70 166.96 162.08
N ASP A 32 -129.14 165.78 162.33
CA ASP A 32 -128.96 164.71 161.34
C ASP A 32 -130.28 164.05 160.91
N ASN A 33 -131.29 163.93 161.79
CA ASN A 33 -132.63 163.46 161.39
C ASN A 33 -133.33 164.46 160.46
N ILE A 34 -133.14 165.77 160.67
CA ILE A 34 -133.68 166.81 159.78
C ILE A 34 -132.87 166.87 158.47
N ARG A 35 -131.55 166.64 158.50
CA ARG A 35 -130.76 166.38 157.27
C ARG A 35 -131.22 165.13 156.53
N ALA A 36 -131.60 164.05 157.22
CA ALA A 36 -132.02 162.80 156.59
C ALA A 36 -133.30 162.98 155.74
N ALA A 37 -134.26 163.78 156.20
CA ALA A 37 -135.47 164.09 155.43
C ALA A 37 -135.17 164.92 154.15
N ALA A 38 -134.24 165.88 154.23
CA ALA A 38 -133.81 166.67 153.08
C ALA A 38 -132.88 165.90 152.11
N GLU A 39 -132.02 165.01 152.63
CA GLU A 39 -131.24 164.08 151.83
C GLU A 39 -132.12 163.11 151.05
N ALA A 40 -133.22 162.62 151.64
CA ALA A 40 -134.15 161.72 150.96
C ALA A 40 -134.74 162.37 149.69
N ALA A 41 -135.01 163.68 149.72
CA ALA A 41 -135.44 164.43 148.55
C ALA A 41 -134.35 164.53 147.46
N ARG A 42 -133.09 164.83 147.84
CA ARG A 42 -131.95 164.81 146.88
C ARG A 42 -131.66 163.43 146.32
N LYS A 43 -131.74 162.37 147.13
CA LYS A 43 -131.57 160.98 146.67
C LYS A 43 -132.61 160.59 145.62
N ALA A 44 -133.85 161.09 145.75
CA ALA A 44 -134.88 160.88 144.73
C ALA A 44 -134.53 161.61 143.40
N GLU A 45 -133.98 162.83 143.47
CA GLU A 45 -133.55 163.60 142.29
C GLU A 45 -132.29 163.00 141.62
N GLU A 46 -131.28 162.60 142.39
CA GLU A 46 -130.09 161.90 141.89
C GLU A 46 -130.43 160.54 141.27
N ALA A 47 -131.34 159.77 141.86
CA ALA A 47 -131.78 158.48 141.29
C ALA A 47 -132.45 158.65 139.92
N ALA A 48 -133.29 159.67 139.75
CA ALA A 48 -133.90 160.00 138.45
C ALA A 48 -132.86 160.44 137.41
N ARG A 49 -131.83 161.20 137.83
CA ARG A 49 -130.73 161.65 136.97
C ARG A 49 -129.83 160.49 136.54
N ALA A 50 -129.46 159.62 137.48
CA ALA A 50 -128.65 158.42 137.24
C ALA A 50 -129.34 157.42 136.30
N ALA A 51 -130.66 157.24 136.41
CA ALA A 51 -131.43 156.41 135.47
C ALA A 51 -131.36 156.92 134.02
N LYS A 52 -131.36 158.25 133.84
CA LYS A 52 -131.24 158.89 132.52
C LYS A 52 -129.81 158.79 131.95
N GLU A 53 -128.79 158.91 132.79
CA GLU A 53 -127.39 158.68 132.39
C GLU A 53 -127.13 157.20 132.04
N ALA A 54 -127.68 156.26 132.80
CA ALA A 54 -127.58 154.82 132.53
C ALA A 54 -128.21 154.44 131.18
N ALA A 55 -129.37 155.01 130.84
CA ALA A 55 -129.99 154.82 129.53
C ALA A 55 -129.09 155.35 128.38
N GLY A 56 -128.49 156.54 128.55
CA GLY A 56 -127.54 157.10 127.58
C GLY A 56 -126.23 156.31 127.45
N ALA A 57 -125.74 155.74 128.56
CA ALA A 57 -124.59 154.85 128.56
C ALA A 57 -124.87 153.54 127.81
N ALA A 58 -126.06 152.96 127.98
CA ALA A 58 -126.48 151.76 127.24
C ALA A 58 -126.55 152.01 125.73
N THR A 59 -127.04 153.17 125.28
CA THR A 59 -127.06 153.50 123.84
C THR A 59 -125.65 153.65 123.26
N LYS A 60 -124.72 154.27 124.00
CA LYS A 60 -123.31 154.36 123.59
C LYS A 60 -122.65 152.98 123.53
N ALA A 61 -122.91 152.11 124.51
CA ALA A 61 -122.35 150.76 124.53
C ALA A 61 -122.79 149.91 123.32
N SER A 62 -124.06 149.99 122.89
CA SER A 62 -124.53 149.31 121.67
C SER A 62 -123.85 149.83 120.41
N ALA A 63 -123.71 151.16 120.26
CA ALA A 63 -123.03 151.75 119.10
C ALA A 63 -121.53 151.40 119.04
N GLU A 64 -120.88 151.23 120.19
CA GLU A 64 -119.48 150.84 120.28
C GLU A 64 -119.26 149.33 120.04
N ALA A 65 -120.24 148.49 120.41
CA ALA A 65 -120.26 147.06 120.07
C ALA A 65 -120.43 146.81 118.57
N GLU A 66 -121.33 147.54 117.90
CA GLU A 66 -121.56 147.45 116.45
C GLU A 66 -120.30 147.86 115.66
N ARG A 67 -119.60 148.92 116.12
CA ARG A 67 -118.36 149.39 115.51
C ARG A 67 -117.22 148.37 115.60
N ARG A 68 -117.09 147.64 116.71
CA ARG A 68 -116.12 146.53 116.85
C ARG A 68 -116.45 145.30 116.01
N ALA A 69 -117.73 145.04 115.73
CA ALA A 69 -118.12 143.94 114.84
C ALA A 69 -117.68 144.21 113.37
N GLU A 70 -117.73 145.47 112.93
CA GLU A 70 -117.24 145.90 111.60
C GLU A 70 -115.71 145.74 111.49
N GLU A 71 -114.95 146.14 112.52
CA GLU A 71 -113.49 145.98 112.57
C GLU A 71 -113.07 144.50 112.56
N ALA A 72 -113.76 143.63 113.32
CA ALA A 72 -113.51 142.19 113.32
C ALA A 72 -113.75 141.55 111.93
N LYS A 73 -114.77 142.01 111.19
CA LYS A 73 -115.08 141.52 109.84
C LYS A 73 -113.98 141.87 108.83
N LYS A 74 -113.43 143.10 108.88
CA LYS A 74 -112.31 143.54 108.02
C LYS A 74 -111.02 142.78 108.33
N ALA A 75 -110.70 142.56 109.62
CA ALA A 75 -109.54 141.77 110.02
C ALA A 75 -109.62 140.33 109.48
N GLY A 76 -110.81 139.70 109.52
CA GLY A 76 -111.04 138.36 108.98
C GLY A 76 -110.82 138.26 107.46
N GLN A 77 -111.26 139.25 106.68
CA GLN A 77 -111.04 139.24 105.22
C GLN A 77 -109.55 139.36 104.86
N MET A 78 -108.80 140.26 105.51
CA MET A 78 -107.36 140.41 105.26
C MET A 78 -106.55 139.16 105.62
N ALA A 79 -106.93 138.44 106.69
CA ALA A 79 -106.29 137.18 107.06
C ALA A 79 -106.49 136.09 105.98
N ALA A 80 -107.70 135.98 105.41
CA ALA A 80 -108.01 135.01 104.37
C ALA A 80 -107.26 135.28 103.04
N GLU A 81 -107.17 136.54 102.61
CA GLU A 81 -106.39 136.92 101.42
C GLU A 81 -104.90 136.58 101.57
N THR A 82 -104.34 136.86 102.75
CA THR A 82 -102.91 136.64 103.02
C THR A 82 -102.57 135.15 103.01
N ALA A 83 -103.42 134.30 103.60
CA ALA A 83 -103.26 132.85 103.55
C ALA A 83 -103.35 132.29 102.12
N THR A 84 -104.25 132.83 101.29
CA THR A 84 -104.46 132.36 99.90
C THR A 84 -103.25 132.66 99.01
N LYS A 85 -102.62 133.83 99.16
CA LYS A 85 -101.39 134.17 98.42
C LYS A 85 -100.20 133.28 98.78
N ALA A 86 -100.02 132.97 100.07
CA ALA A 86 -98.96 132.06 100.53
C ALA A 86 -99.11 130.64 99.96
N ALA A 87 -100.34 130.13 99.89
CA ALA A 87 -100.63 128.82 99.28
C ALA A 87 -100.31 128.78 97.78
N ALA A 88 -100.60 129.87 97.05
CA ALA A 88 -100.34 129.96 95.61
C ALA A 88 -98.84 129.97 95.26
N GLU A 89 -98.00 130.67 96.03
CA GLU A 89 -96.54 130.65 95.81
C GLU A 89 -95.90 129.28 96.13
N ALA A 90 -96.38 128.60 97.16
CA ALA A 90 -95.93 127.26 97.51
C ALA A 90 -96.22 126.23 96.39
N ALA A 91 -97.42 126.28 95.80
CA ALA A 91 -97.79 125.43 94.68
C ALA A 91 -96.91 125.67 93.44
N ARG A 92 -96.57 126.93 93.14
CA ARG A 92 -95.78 127.29 91.96
C ARG A 92 -94.35 126.76 92.01
N LYS A 93 -93.69 126.83 93.18
CA LYS A 93 -92.35 126.23 93.39
C LYS A 93 -92.36 124.69 93.30
N ALA A 94 -93.43 124.05 93.73
CA ALA A 94 -93.57 122.59 93.60
C ALA A 94 -93.68 122.17 92.12
N GLU A 95 -94.40 122.93 91.29
CA GLU A 95 -94.57 122.63 89.87
C GLU A 95 -93.26 122.76 89.06
N GLU A 96 -92.46 123.80 89.31
CA GLU A 96 -91.14 123.96 88.66
C GLU A 96 -90.19 122.81 89.02
N THR A 97 -90.18 122.40 90.28
CA THR A 97 -89.36 121.28 90.76
C THR A 97 -89.76 119.95 90.09
N ALA A 98 -91.07 119.71 89.93
CA ALA A 98 -91.57 118.52 89.25
C ALA A 98 -91.23 118.49 87.74
N LYS A 99 -91.29 119.64 87.06
CA LYS A 99 -90.90 119.76 85.64
C LYS A 99 -89.41 119.49 85.42
N ALA A 100 -88.53 120.00 86.29
CA ALA A 100 -87.10 119.74 86.23
C ALA A 100 -86.77 118.24 86.42
N ALA A 101 -87.41 117.58 87.39
CA ALA A 101 -87.21 116.16 87.66
C ALA A 101 -87.63 115.27 86.47
N ARG A 102 -88.75 115.59 85.81
CA ARG A 102 -89.26 114.81 84.67
C ARG A 102 -88.35 114.89 83.44
N LEU A 103 -87.83 116.07 83.11
CA LEU A 103 -86.90 116.25 81.98
C LEU A 103 -85.59 115.48 82.18
N ALA A 104 -85.09 115.39 83.41
CA ALA A 104 -83.91 114.58 83.75
C ALA A 104 -84.17 113.08 83.55
N ALA A 105 -85.36 112.58 83.89
CA ALA A 105 -85.74 111.18 83.71
C ALA A 105 -85.90 110.79 82.23
N GLU A 106 -86.55 111.63 81.41
CA GLU A 106 -86.72 111.38 79.97
C GLU A 106 -85.37 111.39 79.21
N ALA A 107 -84.42 112.23 79.63
CA ALA A 107 -83.06 112.24 79.09
C ALA A 107 -82.24 110.99 79.47
N ALA A 108 -82.45 110.44 80.67
CA ALA A 108 -81.79 109.20 81.10
C ALA A 108 -82.31 107.96 80.34
N ALA A 109 -83.62 107.91 80.08
CA ALA A 109 -84.26 106.79 79.37
C ALA A 109 -83.72 106.62 77.94
N ARG A 110 -83.67 107.69 77.14
CA ARG A 110 -83.13 107.64 75.76
C ARG A 110 -81.69 107.13 75.71
N LYS A 111 -80.86 107.54 76.68
CA LYS A 111 -79.44 107.15 76.74
C LYS A 111 -79.24 105.67 77.09
N ALA A 112 -80.23 105.03 77.70
CA ALA A 112 -80.23 103.59 77.96
C ALA A 112 -80.65 102.78 76.71
N GLU A 113 -81.63 103.27 75.94
CA GLU A 113 -82.06 102.62 74.68
C GLU A 113 -80.96 102.63 73.61
N GLU A 114 -80.23 103.74 73.47
CA GLU A 114 -79.07 103.83 72.57
C GLU A 114 -77.95 102.85 72.93
N ALA A 115 -77.75 102.56 74.23
CA ALA A 115 -76.76 101.61 74.70
C ALA A 115 -77.13 100.14 74.41
N ASP A 116 -78.40 99.76 74.59
CA ASP A 116 -78.89 98.39 74.33
C ASP A 116 -78.91 98.07 72.82
N ALA A 117 -79.22 99.06 71.98
CA ALA A 117 -79.11 98.93 70.52
C ALA A 117 -77.66 98.68 70.07
N GLY A 118 -76.69 99.40 70.66
CA GLY A 118 -75.25 99.20 70.40
C GLY A 118 -74.75 97.81 70.81
N ALA A 119 -75.19 97.30 71.96
CA ALA A 119 -74.82 95.97 72.44
C ALA A 119 -75.31 94.85 71.51
N LYS A 120 -76.54 94.93 71.01
CA LYS A 120 -77.13 93.93 70.09
C LYS A 120 -76.42 93.91 68.73
N ALA A 121 -76.03 95.07 68.20
CA ALA A 121 -75.27 95.16 66.96
C ALA A 121 -73.88 94.48 67.06
N ALA A 122 -73.18 94.66 68.18
CA ALA A 122 -71.87 94.08 68.43
C ALA A 122 -71.89 92.53 68.46
N ILE A 123 -72.90 91.94 69.09
CA ILE A 123 -73.04 90.47 69.21
C ILE A 123 -73.24 89.82 67.83
N VAL A 124 -74.06 90.43 66.95
CA VAL A 124 -74.30 89.91 65.60
C VAL A 124 -73.05 89.98 64.73
N ALA A 125 -72.28 91.06 64.83
CA ALA A 125 -71.01 91.21 64.12
C ALA A 125 -69.98 90.16 64.57
N PHE A 126 -69.86 89.93 65.88
CA PHE A 126 -68.92 88.96 66.44
C PHE A 126 -69.24 87.51 66.00
N ARG A 127 -70.52 87.14 65.97
CA ARG A 127 -70.97 85.82 65.55
C ARG A 127 -70.64 85.53 64.07
N LYS A 128 -70.89 86.47 63.16
CA LYS A 128 -70.54 86.32 61.74
C LYS A 128 -69.03 86.11 61.54
N ALA A 129 -68.20 86.87 62.24
CA ALA A 129 -66.74 86.73 62.15
C ALA A 129 -66.25 85.34 62.62
N ALA A 130 -66.84 84.80 63.70
CA ALA A 130 -66.50 83.48 64.21
C ALA A 130 -66.92 82.35 63.25
N GLU A 131 -68.11 82.42 62.66
CA GLU A 131 -68.62 81.44 61.70
C GLU A 131 -67.78 81.44 60.39
N GLU A 132 -67.35 82.63 59.92
CA GLU A 132 -66.48 82.75 58.74
C GLU A 132 -65.06 82.23 58.97
N ALA A 133 -64.51 82.43 60.18
CA ALA A 133 -63.21 81.89 60.57
C ALA A 133 -63.22 80.35 60.66
N ALA A 134 -64.25 79.78 61.27
CA ALA A 134 -64.42 78.32 61.37
C ALA A 134 -64.53 77.66 59.99
N ARG A 135 -65.25 78.29 59.05
CA ARG A 135 -65.36 77.82 57.67
C ARG A 135 -64.01 77.79 56.95
N LYS A 136 -63.23 78.89 57.03
CA LYS A 136 -61.89 78.96 56.41
C LYS A 136 -60.92 77.92 56.98
N ALA A 137 -60.99 77.64 58.28
CA ALA A 137 -60.20 76.58 58.91
C ALA A 137 -60.56 75.18 58.38
N GLN A 138 -61.85 74.88 58.19
CA GLN A 138 -62.29 73.58 57.65
C GLN A 138 -61.91 73.41 56.18
N GLU A 139 -62.03 74.47 55.36
CA GLU A 139 -61.62 74.46 53.95
C GLU A 139 -60.09 74.20 53.82
N ALA A 140 -59.27 74.84 54.66
CA ALA A 140 -57.82 74.60 54.72
C ALA A 140 -57.46 73.16 55.16
N ALA A 141 -58.15 72.62 56.18
CA ALA A 141 -57.91 71.26 56.67
C ALA A 141 -58.26 70.19 55.61
N ASN A 142 -59.33 70.41 54.84
CA ASN A 142 -59.72 69.51 53.75
C ASN A 142 -58.71 69.55 52.59
N ALA A 143 -58.21 70.74 52.22
CA ALA A 143 -57.17 70.89 51.20
C ALA A 143 -55.86 70.18 51.59
N ALA A 144 -55.45 70.29 52.86
CA ALA A 144 -54.27 69.61 53.38
C ALA A 144 -54.38 68.07 53.31
N ARG A 145 -55.56 67.51 53.63
CA ARG A 145 -55.82 66.05 53.50
C ARG A 145 -55.74 65.58 52.05
N ALA A 146 -56.35 66.30 51.12
CA ALA A 146 -56.32 65.93 49.70
C ALA A 146 -54.89 65.96 49.11
N ALA A 147 -54.07 66.94 49.52
CA ALA A 147 -52.66 67.00 49.15
C ALA A 147 -51.86 65.80 49.71
N ALA A 148 -52.05 65.46 50.99
CA ALA A 148 -51.38 64.32 51.62
C ALA A 148 -51.75 62.97 50.98
N GLU A 149 -53.02 62.76 50.64
CA GLU A 149 -53.48 61.53 49.98
C GLU A 149 -52.92 61.39 48.55
N THR A 150 -52.82 62.51 47.82
CA THR A 150 -52.22 62.55 46.48
C THR A 150 -50.72 62.23 46.52
N ALA A 151 -50.00 62.77 47.52
CA ALA A 151 -48.60 62.46 47.75
C ALA A 151 -48.38 60.97 48.10
N ALA A 152 -49.21 60.41 49.00
CA ALA A 152 -49.14 58.99 49.37
C ALA A 152 -49.38 58.05 48.18
N LYS A 153 -50.40 58.32 47.35
CA LYS A 153 -50.69 57.54 46.14
C LYS A 153 -49.55 57.62 45.11
N SER A 154 -48.93 58.79 44.97
CA SER A 154 -47.78 58.98 44.08
C SER A 154 -46.54 58.22 44.56
N ALA A 155 -46.27 58.25 45.86
CA ALA A 155 -45.18 57.49 46.49
C ALA A 155 -45.39 55.98 46.37
N GLN A 156 -46.61 55.48 46.63
CA GLN A 156 -46.94 54.06 46.50
C GLN A 156 -46.79 53.57 45.05
N LYS A 157 -47.22 54.38 44.07
CA LYS A 157 -47.03 54.05 42.64
C LYS A 157 -45.55 54.00 42.27
N ALA A 158 -44.77 55.02 42.66
CA ALA A 158 -43.34 55.06 42.40
C ALA A 158 -42.59 53.86 43.02
N ALA A 159 -42.97 53.44 44.24
CA ALA A 159 -42.42 52.25 44.88
C ALA A 159 -42.79 50.96 44.11
N SER A 160 -44.06 50.79 43.69
CA SER A 160 -44.48 49.62 42.91
C SER A 160 -43.79 49.53 41.54
N ASP A 161 -43.66 50.67 40.85
CA ASP A 161 -42.97 50.74 39.56
C ASP A 161 -41.46 50.49 39.70
N ALA A 162 -40.84 50.87 40.83
CA ALA A 162 -39.46 50.54 41.16
C ALA A 162 -39.27 49.03 41.44
N THR A 163 -40.15 48.40 42.23
CA THR A 163 -40.09 46.96 42.51
C THR A 163 -40.24 46.13 41.23
N LYS A 164 -41.22 46.47 40.37
CA LYS A 164 -41.40 45.77 39.08
C LYS A 164 -40.17 45.86 38.18
N LYS A 165 -39.53 47.04 38.09
CA LYS A 165 -38.28 47.22 37.34
C LYS A 165 -37.12 46.43 37.93
N ALA A 166 -37.05 46.31 39.27
CA ALA A 166 -36.05 45.47 39.93
C ALA A 166 -36.28 43.98 39.67
N GLU A 167 -37.53 43.51 39.70
CA GLU A 167 -37.91 42.13 39.37
C GLU A 167 -37.65 41.79 37.90
N GLU A 168 -37.97 42.68 36.96
CA GLU A 168 -37.65 42.52 35.54
C GLU A 168 -36.14 42.50 35.28
N ALA A 169 -35.36 43.34 35.97
CA ALA A 169 -33.90 43.34 35.88
C ALA A 169 -33.31 42.04 36.46
N ALA A 170 -33.84 41.55 37.59
CA ALA A 170 -33.42 40.29 38.19
C ALA A 170 -33.74 39.08 37.29
N ARG A 171 -34.94 39.04 36.68
CA ARG A 171 -35.29 37.99 35.71
C ARG A 171 -34.37 37.99 34.50
N LYS A 172 -34.12 39.15 33.89
CA LYS A 172 -33.19 39.28 32.76
C LYS A 172 -31.76 38.89 33.13
N ALA A 173 -31.33 39.15 34.37
CA ALA A 173 -30.03 38.70 34.87
C ALA A 173 -29.96 37.17 35.03
N VAL A 174 -31.03 36.53 35.51
CA VAL A 174 -31.11 35.06 35.59
C VAL A 174 -31.15 34.44 34.20
N GLU A 175 -32.00 34.93 33.29
CA GLU A 175 -32.09 34.47 31.90
C GLU A 175 -30.74 34.60 31.17
N ALA A 176 -30.04 35.74 31.35
CA ALA A 176 -28.69 35.93 30.80
C ALA A 176 -27.65 34.98 31.44
N SER A 177 -27.75 34.71 32.74
CA SER A 177 -26.85 33.77 33.43
C SER A 177 -27.10 32.31 33.03
N GLU A 178 -28.34 31.91 32.78
CA GLU A 178 -28.68 30.58 32.29
C GLU A 178 -28.27 30.41 30.83
N ALA A 179 -28.50 31.42 29.98
CA ALA A 179 -28.00 31.42 28.60
C ALA A 179 -26.46 31.33 28.54
N ALA A 180 -25.76 32.07 29.41
CA ALA A 180 -24.30 31.99 29.53
C ALA A 180 -23.82 30.61 30.02
N ARG A 181 -24.54 29.99 30.99
CA ARG A 181 -24.23 28.63 31.45
C ARG A 181 -24.44 27.59 30.35
N LEU A 182 -25.56 27.64 29.63
CA LEU A 182 -25.86 26.71 28.53
C LEU A 182 -24.84 26.86 27.39
N ALA A 183 -24.46 28.09 27.04
CA ALA A 183 -23.41 28.33 26.05
C ALA A 183 -22.03 27.81 26.51
N ALA A 184 -21.71 27.91 27.80
CA ALA A 184 -20.48 27.34 28.36
C ALA A 184 -20.50 25.79 28.39
N GLU A 185 -21.65 25.19 28.72
CA GLU A 185 -21.85 23.73 28.70
C GLU A 185 -21.76 23.18 27.27
N GLU A 186 -22.38 23.85 26.30
CA GLU A 186 -22.28 23.48 24.88
C GLU A 186 -20.86 23.66 24.33
N ALA A 187 -20.18 24.77 24.65
CA ALA A 187 -18.77 24.96 24.29
C ALA A 187 -17.86 23.90 24.91
N THR A 188 -18.12 23.48 26.15
CA THR A 188 -17.38 22.40 26.83
C THR A 188 -17.61 21.07 26.12
N ARG A 189 -18.87 20.70 25.83
CA ARG A 189 -19.20 19.48 25.08
C ARG A 189 -18.54 19.45 23.70
N VAL A 190 -18.57 20.56 22.96
CA VAL A 190 -17.91 20.66 21.64
C VAL A 190 -16.38 20.54 21.76
N ALA A 191 -15.78 21.08 22.83
CA ALA A 191 -14.36 20.89 23.10
C ALA A 191 -14.01 19.43 23.46
N GLU A 192 -14.83 18.77 24.28
CA GLU A 192 -14.67 17.35 24.64
C GLU A 192 -14.81 16.44 23.41
N GLU A 193 -15.80 16.69 22.55
CA GLU A 193 -16.01 15.95 21.29
C GLU A 193 -14.85 16.15 20.31
N ALA A 194 -14.37 17.39 20.16
CA ALA A 194 -13.20 17.69 19.34
C ALA A 194 -11.90 17.04 19.87
N VAL A 195 -11.73 16.95 21.20
CA VAL A 195 -10.60 16.23 21.82
C VAL A 195 -10.73 14.72 21.62
N ALA A 196 -11.93 14.14 21.78
CA ALA A 196 -12.17 12.72 21.54
C ALA A 196 -11.91 12.32 20.08
N ASP A 197 -12.35 13.14 19.12
CA ASP A 197 -12.08 12.94 17.69
C ASP A 197 -10.59 13.11 17.35
N ALA A 198 -9.88 14.03 18.02
CA ALA A 198 -8.43 14.19 17.87
C ALA A 198 -7.67 12.98 18.41
N ILE A 199 -8.11 12.40 19.55
CA ILE A 199 -7.54 11.17 20.11
C ILE A 199 -7.76 9.99 19.16
N ARG A 200 -8.99 9.75 18.67
CA ARG A 200 -9.25 8.66 17.70
C ARG A 200 -8.39 8.78 16.45
N LYS A 201 -8.24 9.99 15.90
CA LYS A 201 -7.35 10.24 14.74
C LYS A 201 -5.88 9.97 15.07
N MET A 202 -5.41 10.26 16.29
CA MET A 202 -4.05 9.90 16.71
C MET A 202 -3.88 8.38 16.86
N GLU A 203 -4.87 7.67 17.41
CA GLU A 203 -4.85 6.20 17.50
C GLU A 203 -4.87 5.53 16.11
N GLU A 204 -5.69 6.03 15.18
CA GLU A 204 -5.72 5.60 13.78
C GLU A 204 -4.38 5.84 13.08
N LEU A 205 -3.76 7.01 13.27
CA LEU A 205 -2.44 7.33 12.73
C LEU A 205 -1.34 6.45 13.35
N GLU A 206 -1.39 6.16 14.65
CA GLU A 206 -0.43 5.28 15.31
C GLU A 206 -0.58 3.83 14.82
N GLN A 207 -1.80 3.34 14.65
CA GLN A 207 -2.07 2.02 14.07
C GLN A 207 -1.62 1.95 12.61
N ALA A 208 -1.88 2.97 11.80
CA ALA A 208 -1.40 3.06 10.43
C ALA A 208 0.13 3.09 10.35
N ALA A 209 0.79 3.85 11.23
CA ALA A 209 2.25 3.89 11.33
C ALA A 209 2.84 2.53 11.73
N LYS A 210 2.24 1.84 12.72
CA LYS A 210 2.64 0.47 13.11
C LYS A 210 2.45 -0.54 11.98
N ALA A 211 1.32 -0.48 11.28
CA ALA A 211 1.04 -1.34 10.13
C ALA A 211 2.02 -1.08 8.97
N ALA A 212 2.34 0.18 8.68
CA ALA A 212 3.33 0.56 7.68
C ALA A 212 4.75 0.10 8.06
N ALA A 213 5.14 0.23 9.34
CA ALA A 213 6.42 -0.25 9.84
C ALA A 213 6.53 -1.78 9.73
N ALA A 214 5.52 -2.53 10.17
CA ALA A 214 5.49 -3.99 10.05
C ALA A 214 5.47 -4.47 8.59
N ALA A 215 4.80 -3.74 7.69
CA ALA A 215 4.83 -4.02 6.26
C ALA A 215 6.21 -3.76 5.64
N ALA A 216 6.90 -2.69 6.06
CA ALA A 216 8.27 -2.38 5.63
C ALA A 216 9.28 -3.41 6.16
N GLU A 217 9.17 -3.81 7.42
CA GLU A 217 9.99 -4.87 8.03
C GLU A 217 9.80 -6.20 7.28
N LYS A 218 8.55 -6.65 7.07
CA LYS A 218 8.27 -7.85 6.27
C LYS A 218 8.80 -7.76 4.84
N ALA A 219 8.69 -6.60 4.19
CA ALA A 219 9.23 -6.41 2.85
C ALA A 219 10.77 -6.50 2.83
N ALA A 220 11.44 -5.99 3.87
CA ALA A 220 12.89 -6.14 4.04
C ALA A 220 13.28 -7.61 4.31
N GLU A 221 12.52 -8.33 5.14
CA GLU A 221 12.74 -9.77 5.36
C GLU A 221 12.57 -10.60 4.08
N GLU A 222 11.53 -10.34 3.29
CA GLU A 222 11.30 -11.01 1.99
C GLU A 222 12.36 -10.64 0.95
N ALA A 223 12.90 -9.42 0.98
CA ALA A 223 14.02 -9.02 0.13
C ALA A 223 15.31 -9.75 0.54
N ALA A 224 15.59 -9.80 1.85
CA ALA A 224 16.75 -10.49 2.40
C ALA A 224 16.71 -12.01 2.12
N ALA A 225 15.57 -12.66 2.30
CA ALA A 225 15.40 -14.08 1.97
C ALA A 225 15.68 -14.37 0.48
N ARG A 226 15.18 -13.52 -0.43
CA ARG A 226 15.45 -13.63 -1.88
C ARG A 226 16.92 -13.38 -2.23
N ALA A 227 17.57 -12.42 -1.56
CA ALA A 227 18.99 -12.14 -1.75
C ALA A 227 19.87 -13.31 -1.25
N GLN A 228 19.53 -13.89 -0.09
CA GLN A 228 20.18 -15.10 0.44
C GLN A 228 20.02 -16.29 -0.52
N GLU A 229 18.81 -16.56 -1.00
CA GLU A 229 18.54 -17.66 -1.96
C GLU A 229 19.34 -17.46 -3.26
N LYS A 230 19.34 -16.24 -3.82
CA LYS A 230 20.11 -15.89 -5.02
C LYS A 230 21.61 -16.12 -4.82
N ALA A 231 22.18 -15.71 -3.68
CA ALA A 231 23.58 -15.93 -3.35
C ALA A 231 23.92 -17.42 -3.23
N VAL A 232 23.12 -18.21 -2.50
CA VAL A 232 23.33 -19.66 -2.35
C VAL A 232 23.25 -20.40 -3.70
N LEU A 233 22.26 -20.10 -4.54
CA LEU A 233 22.13 -20.69 -5.88
C LEU A 233 23.30 -20.30 -6.79
N ALA A 234 23.80 -19.07 -6.70
CA ALA A 234 24.96 -18.63 -7.47
C ALA A 234 26.25 -19.33 -7.00
N THR A 235 26.45 -19.49 -5.68
CA THR A 235 27.54 -20.29 -5.09
C THR A 235 27.54 -21.73 -5.62
N GLN A 236 26.39 -22.42 -5.58
CA GLN A 236 26.24 -23.78 -6.10
C GLN A 236 26.56 -23.84 -7.61
N SER A 237 26.01 -22.92 -8.39
CA SER A 237 26.26 -22.81 -9.84
C SER A 237 27.75 -22.63 -10.15
N VAL A 238 28.48 -21.82 -9.38
CA VAL A 238 29.93 -21.67 -9.54
C VAL A 238 30.68 -22.95 -9.18
N GLN A 239 30.29 -23.67 -8.12
CA GLN A 239 30.92 -24.92 -7.72
C GLN A 239 30.80 -26.01 -8.81
N GLU A 240 29.60 -26.21 -9.37
CA GLU A 240 29.38 -27.11 -10.52
C GLU A 240 30.28 -26.76 -11.73
N ALA A 241 30.40 -25.47 -12.03
CA ALA A 241 31.18 -25.00 -13.17
C ALA A 241 32.68 -25.18 -12.95
N ILE A 242 33.15 -24.94 -11.71
CA ILE A 242 34.52 -25.26 -11.28
C ILE A 242 34.81 -26.76 -11.47
N GLU A 243 33.90 -27.66 -11.12
CA GLU A 243 34.09 -29.10 -11.32
C GLU A 243 34.18 -29.46 -12.81
N ALA A 244 33.23 -28.97 -13.62
CA ALA A 244 33.22 -29.20 -15.06
C ALA A 244 34.48 -28.64 -15.76
N ALA A 245 34.92 -27.43 -15.38
CA ALA A 245 36.13 -26.81 -15.92
C ALA A 245 37.41 -27.52 -15.48
N ASN A 246 37.47 -28.03 -14.24
CA ASN A 246 38.60 -28.87 -13.80
C ASN A 246 38.67 -30.19 -14.57
N ALA A 247 37.53 -30.83 -14.85
CA ALA A 247 37.47 -32.04 -15.68
C ALA A 247 37.92 -31.76 -17.13
N ALA A 248 37.40 -30.72 -17.76
CA ALA A 248 37.77 -30.32 -19.12
C ALA A 248 39.26 -29.95 -19.22
N GLY A 249 39.78 -29.16 -18.27
CA GLY A 249 41.20 -28.80 -18.25
C GLY A 249 42.12 -29.97 -17.91
N LYS A 250 41.68 -30.97 -17.12
CA LYS A 250 42.43 -32.22 -16.94
C LYS A 250 42.54 -32.98 -18.25
N LEU A 251 41.43 -33.16 -18.98
CA LEU A 251 41.42 -33.83 -20.28
C LEU A 251 42.31 -33.09 -21.30
N ALA A 252 42.28 -31.76 -21.33
CA ALA A 252 43.18 -30.96 -22.17
C ALA A 252 44.66 -31.20 -21.85
N ASP A 253 45.05 -31.24 -20.57
CA ASP A 253 46.44 -31.52 -20.15
C ASP A 253 46.89 -32.96 -20.46
N GLU A 254 45.99 -33.95 -20.38
CA GLU A 254 46.25 -35.33 -20.78
C GLU A 254 46.42 -35.46 -22.31
N ASP A 255 45.53 -34.84 -23.09
CA ASP A 255 45.61 -34.85 -24.56
C ASP A 255 46.81 -34.04 -25.09
N ALA A 256 47.22 -32.97 -24.41
CA ALA A 256 48.44 -32.23 -24.72
C ALA A 256 49.69 -33.11 -24.60
N LYS A 257 49.75 -33.96 -23.57
CA LYS A 257 50.84 -34.93 -23.36
C LYS A 257 50.79 -36.03 -24.42
N GLU A 258 49.60 -36.50 -24.79
CA GLU A 258 49.43 -37.49 -25.86
C GLU A 258 49.93 -36.94 -27.21
N ALA A 259 49.54 -35.71 -27.57
CA ALA A 259 49.98 -35.03 -28.80
C ALA A 259 51.51 -34.87 -28.86
N LYS A 260 52.15 -34.41 -27.77
CA LYS A 260 53.62 -34.31 -27.67
C LYS A 260 54.33 -35.66 -27.74
N ALA A 261 53.74 -36.71 -27.16
CA ALA A 261 54.27 -38.06 -27.26
C ALA A 261 54.16 -38.62 -28.69
N ALA A 262 53.04 -38.36 -29.38
CA ALA A 262 52.84 -38.77 -30.78
C ALA A 262 53.77 -38.01 -31.74
N GLN A 263 53.96 -36.71 -31.55
CA GLN A 263 54.95 -35.89 -32.25
C GLN A 263 56.38 -36.44 -32.04
N THR A 264 56.74 -36.79 -30.80
CA THR A 264 58.05 -37.38 -30.47
C THR A 264 58.23 -38.76 -31.12
N ALA A 265 57.17 -39.57 -31.24
CA ALA A 265 57.22 -40.85 -31.92
C ALA A 265 57.42 -40.69 -33.44
N LEU A 266 56.73 -39.73 -34.05
CA LEU A 266 56.90 -39.37 -35.46
C LEU A 266 58.33 -38.88 -35.76
N ALA A 267 58.90 -38.04 -34.90
CA ALA A 267 60.27 -37.56 -35.05
C ALA A 267 61.34 -38.67 -34.95
N LYS A 268 61.02 -39.79 -34.28
CA LYS A 268 61.90 -40.97 -34.19
C LYS A 268 61.74 -41.94 -35.36
N THR A 269 60.52 -42.13 -35.84
CA THR A 269 60.17 -43.10 -36.88
C THR A 269 59.22 -42.46 -37.87
N LEU A 270 59.76 -41.93 -38.97
CA LEU A 270 58.98 -41.33 -40.06
C LEU A 270 58.20 -42.42 -40.81
N SER A 271 56.91 -42.60 -40.50
CA SER A 271 56.02 -43.55 -41.17
C SER A 271 54.59 -43.01 -41.26
N ALA A 272 53.78 -43.56 -42.18
CA ALA A 272 52.39 -43.15 -42.35
C ALA A 272 51.59 -43.29 -41.04
N ASP A 273 51.76 -44.40 -40.31
CA ASP A 273 51.07 -44.66 -39.04
C ASP A 273 51.43 -43.65 -37.95
N THR A 274 52.71 -43.25 -37.83
CA THR A 274 53.13 -42.26 -36.84
C THR A 274 52.68 -40.85 -37.21
N ALA A 275 52.61 -40.53 -38.51
CA ALA A 275 52.07 -39.26 -38.99
C ALA A 275 50.56 -39.17 -38.73
N VAL A 276 49.80 -40.21 -39.08
CA VAL A 276 48.36 -40.31 -38.77
C VAL A 276 48.11 -40.24 -37.27
N LYS A 277 48.93 -40.91 -36.44
CA LYS A 277 48.79 -40.85 -34.98
C LYS A 277 49.07 -39.44 -34.43
N ALA A 278 50.13 -38.78 -34.89
CA ALA A 278 50.42 -37.39 -34.51
C ALA A 278 49.28 -36.44 -34.92
N GLU A 279 48.71 -36.63 -36.12
CA GLU A 279 47.56 -35.86 -36.57
C GLU A 279 46.32 -36.11 -35.69
N GLN A 280 45.99 -37.37 -35.40
CA GLN A 280 44.83 -37.74 -34.58
C GLN A 280 44.94 -37.21 -33.16
N SER A 281 46.07 -37.41 -32.48
CA SER A 281 46.30 -36.86 -31.14
C SER A 281 46.35 -35.33 -31.15
N GLY A 282 46.88 -34.70 -32.20
CA GLY A 282 46.85 -33.25 -32.40
C GLY A 282 45.42 -32.69 -32.54
N ARG A 283 44.60 -33.28 -33.42
CA ARG A 283 43.17 -32.94 -33.56
C ARG A 283 42.39 -33.18 -32.26
N LYS A 284 42.75 -34.19 -31.48
CA LYS A 284 42.16 -34.49 -30.16
C LYS A 284 42.49 -33.38 -29.16
N ALA A 285 43.76 -33.00 -29.04
CA ALA A 285 44.22 -31.91 -28.17
C ALA A 285 43.54 -30.57 -28.50
N LYS A 286 43.41 -30.18 -29.78
CA LYS A 286 42.68 -28.96 -30.19
C LYS A 286 41.20 -28.99 -29.77
N ARG A 287 40.51 -30.14 -29.87
CA ARG A 287 39.11 -30.27 -29.40
C ARG A 287 39.00 -30.13 -27.88
N SER A 288 39.91 -30.77 -27.14
CA SER A 288 39.92 -30.69 -25.67
C SER A 288 40.33 -29.30 -25.17
N ALA A 289 41.21 -28.59 -25.89
CA ALA A 289 41.50 -27.18 -25.65
C ALA A 289 40.24 -26.31 -25.81
N ALA A 290 39.51 -26.45 -26.92
CA ALA A 290 38.27 -25.70 -27.16
C ALA A 290 37.20 -25.97 -26.08
N ALA A 291 37.02 -27.23 -25.67
CA ALA A 291 36.11 -27.58 -24.58
C ALA A 291 36.55 -26.98 -23.23
N ALA A 292 37.85 -26.97 -22.94
CA ALA A 292 38.40 -26.36 -21.73
C ALA A 292 38.23 -24.82 -21.73
N TYR A 293 38.38 -24.15 -22.87
CA TYR A 293 38.08 -22.72 -23.00
C TYR A 293 36.59 -22.43 -22.75
N GLN A 294 35.67 -23.17 -23.37
CA GLN A 294 34.22 -23.00 -23.16
C GLN A 294 33.80 -23.23 -21.69
N ALA A 295 34.38 -24.23 -21.03
CA ALA A 295 34.13 -24.49 -19.62
C ALA A 295 34.71 -23.38 -18.70
N ALA A 296 35.88 -22.83 -19.06
CA ALA A 296 36.47 -21.69 -18.36
C ALA A 296 35.60 -20.42 -18.53
N ASP A 297 35.11 -20.12 -19.73
CA ASP A 297 34.25 -18.95 -19.98
C ASP A 297 32.89 -19.09 -19.25
N THR A 298 32.31 -20.30 -19.25
CA THR A 298 31.09 -20.61 -18.47
C THR A 298 31.31 -20.41 -16.97
N THR A 299 32.48 -20.82 -16.45
CA THR A 299 32.86 -20.60 -15.05
C THR A 299 33.07 -19.12 -14.74
N GLN A 300 33.66 -18.35 -15.66
CA GLN A 300 33.82 -16.90 -15.50
C GLN A 300 32.45 -16.19 -15.41
N ILE A 301 31.51 -16.53 -16.30
CA ILE A 301 30.16 -15.95 -16.31
C ILE A 301 29.42 -16.26 -14.99
N ARG A 302 29.45 -17.53 -14.54
CA ARG A 302 28.84 -17.92 -13.26
C ARG A 302 29.54 -17.25 -12.07
N ALA A 303 30.87 -17.10 -12.09
CA ALA A 303 31.61 -16.39 -11.05
C ALA A 303 31.22 -14.91 -10.98
N GLN A 304 31.06 -14.23 -12.12
CA GLN A 304 30.56 -12.85 -12.15
C GLN A 304 29.11 -12.74 -11.64
N ALA A 305 28.25 -13.71 -11.94
CA ALA A 305 26.88 -13.76 -11.40
C ALA A 305 26.86 -13.97 -9.88
N ALA A 306 27.75 -14.81 -9.34
CA ALA A 306 27.92 -14.99 -7.90
C ALA A 306 28.53 -13.76 -7.21
N ASP A 307 29.46 -13.07 -7.88
CA ASP A 307 30.03 -11.82 -7.39
C ASP A 307 28.94 -10.73 -7.22
N SER A 308 28.07 -10.56 -8.22
CA SER A 308 26.93 -9.63 -8.13
C SER A 308 25.86 -10.09 -7.13
N ALA A 309 25.57 -11.40 -7.05
CA ALA A 309 24.64 -11.93 -6.04
C ALA A 309 25.18 -11.75 -4.61
N GLY A 310 26.49 -11.80 -4.44
CA GLY A 310 27.18 -11.48 -3.19
C GLY A 310 27.00 -10.01 -2.79
N ASP A 311 27.21 -9.07 -3.72
CA ASP A 311 26.97 -7.63 -3.44
C ASP A 311 25.51 -7.33 -3.10
N ASP A 312 24.56 -7.91 -3.83
CA ASP A 312 23.13 -7.78 -3.54
C ASP A 312 22.79 -8.30 -2.12
N ALA A 313 23.34 -9.46 -1.74
CA ALA A 313 23.14 -10.04 -0.42
C ALA A 313 23.78 -9.20 0.69
N LEU A 314 25.03 -8.77 0.54
CA LEU A 314 25.72 -7.92 1.52
C LEU A 314 25.01 -6.56 1.70
N THR A 315 24.55 -5.96 0.59
CA THR A 315 23.77 -4.70 0.63
C THR A 315 22.44 -4.90 1.33
N THR A 316 21.74 -6.01 1.06
CA THR A 316 20.44 -6.31 1.68
C THR A 316 20.58 -6.69 3.15
N ALA A 317 21.67 -7.37 3.55
CA ALA A 317 21.96 -7.70 4.94
C ALA A 317 22.08 -6.45 5.82
N ALA A 318 22.60 -5.34 5.29
CA ALA A 318 22.68 -4.06 5.98
C ALA A 318 21.31 -3.36 6.19
N LEU A 319 20.23 -3.84 5.56
CA LEU A 319 18.87 -3.30 5.68
C LEU A 319 17.98 -4.12 6.64
N VAL A 320 18.45 -5.28 7.11
CA VAL A 320 17.76 -6.14 8.08
C VAL A 320 18.61 -6.29 9.35
N THR A 321 18.06 -6.91 10.40
CA THR A 321 18.76 -7.08 11.68
C THR A 321 18.71 -8.52 12.20
N GLY A 322 19.53 -8.81 13.22
CA GLY A 322 19.59 -10.11 13.88
C GLY A 322 19.99 -11.27 12.96
N ARG A 323 19.48 -12.47 13.27
CA ARG A 323 19.85 -13.74 12.59
C ARG A 323 19.50 -13.80 11.11
N LEU A 324 18.66 -12.90 10.60
CA LEU A 324 18.43 -12.81 9.15
C LEU A 324 19.61 -12.10 8.48
N ALA A 325 20.03 -10.95 9.01
CA ALA A 325 21.21 -10.22 8.53
C ALA A 325 22.46 -11.11 8.52
N GLU A 326 22.74 -11.82 9.62
CA GLU A 326 23.89 -12.73 9.75
C GLU A 326 23.93 -13.81 8.64
N ARG A 327 22.80 -14.48 8.37
CA ARG A 327 22.71 -15.54 7.34
C ARG A 327 22.79 -15.00 5.91
N VAL A 328 22.26 -13.80 5.67
CA VAL A 328 22.31 -13.15 4.35
C VAL A 328 23.73 -12.65 4.08
N GLU A 329 24.40 -12.11 5.11
CA GLU A 329 25.80 -11.71 5.04
C GLU A 329 26.72 -12.91 4.82
N GLU A 330 26.52 -14.01 5.55
CA GLU A 330 27.26 -15.27 5.37
C GLU A 330 27.12 -15.80 3.94
N ALA A 331 25.89 -15.93 3.42
CA ALA A 331 25.65 -16.34 2.04
C ALA A 331 26.28 -15.39 1.01
N GLY A 332 26.27 -14.07 1.28
CA GLY A 332 26.92 -13.07 0.44
C GLY A 332 28.44 -13.22 0.39
N ARG A 333 29.08 -13.47 1.55
CA ARG A 333 30.52 -13.75 1.64
C ARG A 333 30.89 -15.06 0.95
N GLU A 334 30.12 -16.13 1.16
CA GLU A 334 30.33 -17.41 0.47
C GLU A 334 30.25 -17.26 -1.06
N ALA A 335 29.33 -16.44 -1.57
CA ALA A 335 29.20 -16.17 -3.00
C ALA A 335 30.41 -15.39 -3.55
N LYS A 336 30.94 -14.41 -2.81
CA LYS A 336 32.19 -13.69 -3.14
C LYS A 336 33.40 -14.64 -3.15
N ASP A 337 33.55 -15.48 -2.13
CA ASP A 337 34.65 -16.45 -2.05
C ASP A 337 34.58 -17.51 -3.16
N ALA A 338 33.38 -17.98 -3.48
CA ALA A 338 33.13 -18.88 -4.60
C ALA A 338 33.49 -18.21 -5.94
N ALA A 339 33.08 -16.96 -6.16
CA ALA A 339 33.42 -16.18 -7.36
C ALA A 339 34.94 -16.02 -7.52
N ALA A 340 35.65 -15.60 -6.47
CA ALA A 340 37.10 -15.44 -6.47
C ALA A 340 37.82 -16.77 -6.77
N LYS A 341 37.39 -17.87 -6.14
CA LYS A 341 37.89 -19.22 -6.42
C LYS A 341 37.60 -19.66 -7.86
N GLY A 342 36.43 -19.31 -8.39
CA GLY A 342 36.04 -19.54 -9.79
C GLY A 342 37.01 -18.89 -10.76
N LEU A 343 37.31 -17.59 -10.59
CA LEU A 343 38.25 -16.87 -11.44
C LEU A 343 39.68 -17.47 -11.39
N GLN A 344 40.15 -17.88 -10.20
CA GLN A 344 41.44 -18.59 -10.07
C GLN A 344 41.46 -19.95 -10.80
N VAL A 345 40.30 -20.63 -10.90
CA VAL A 345 40.17 -21.86 -11.70
C VAL A 345 40.20 -21.53 -13.18
N VAL A 346 39.45 -20.51 -13.64
CA VAL A 346 39.45 -20.03 -15.04
C VAL A 346 40.86 -19.82 -15.58
N ASP A 347 41.72 -19.11 -14.84
CA ASP A 347 43.12 -18.89 -15.25
C ASP A 347 43.94 -20.18 -15.37
N LYS A 348 43.73 -21.14 -14.46
CA LYS A 348 44.39 -22.46 -14.51
C LYS A 348 43.90 -23.27 -15.71
N ILE A 349 42.60 -23.24 -16.01
CA ILE A 349 42.03 -23.99 -17.12
C ILE A 349 42.45 -23.36 -18.46
N ARG A 350 42.42 -22.02 -18.60
CA ARG A 350 42.93 -21.33 -19.80
C ARG A 350 44.40 -21.62 -20.09
N LYS A 351 45.26 -21.74 -19.07
CA LYS A 351 46.66 -22.16 -19.22
C LYS A 351 46.80 -23.60 -19.73
N LYS A 352 45.99 -24.54 -19.21
CA LYS A 352 45.98 -25.93 -19.70
C LYS A 352 45.42 -26.02 -21.13
N ALA A 353 44.35 -25.30 -21.43
CA ALA A 353 43.76 -25.21 -22.76
C ALA A 353 44.78 -24.68 -23.77
N GLY A 354 45.47 -23.59 -23.48
CA GLY A 354 46.53 -23.05 -24.35
C GLY A 354 47.72 -24.00 -24.55
N ALA A 355 48.12 -24.73 -23.50
CA ALA A 355 49.16 -25.76 -23.63
C ALA A 355 48.74 -26.93 -24.52
N ALA A 356 47.46 -27.33 -24.47
CA ALA A 356 46.88 -28.33 -25.36
C ALA A 356 46.69 -27.82 -26.79
N ASP A 357 46.36 -26.54 -26.95
CA ASP A 357 46.18 -25.90 -28.25
C ASP A 357 47.50 -25.85 -29.03
N VAL A 358 48.57 -25.36 -28.37
CA VAL A 358 49.94 -25.35 -28.91
C VAL A 358 50.45 -26.76 -29.20
N ALA A 359 50.27 -27.71 -28.28
CA ALA A 359 50.65 -29.11 -28.49
C ALA A 359 49.91 -29.74 -29.68
N GLY A 360 48.64 -29.34 -29.89
CA GLY A 360 47.83 -29.75 -31.02
C GLY A 360 48.41 -29.25 -32.34
N ASP A 361 48.69 -27.95 -32.45
CA ASP A 361 49.25 -27.35 -33.66
C ASP A 361 50.66 -27.88 -33.97
N GLU A 362 51.52 -28.03 -32.95
CA GLU A 362 52.85 -28.62 -33.06
C GLU A 362 52.81 -30.06 -33.63
N ALA A 363 51.84 -30.87 -33.19
CA ALA A 363 51.65 -32.23 -33.68
C ALA A 363 51.04 -32.27 -35.10
N LEU A 364 50.09 -31.40 -35.40
CA LEU A 364 49.47 -31.27 -36.73
C LEU A 364 50.47 -30.77 -37.79
N GLN A 365 51.31 -29.79 -37.44
CA GLN A 365 52.37 -29.29 -38.30
C GLN A 365 53.42 -30.38 -38.57
N ALA A 366 53.86 -31.10 -37.53
CA ALA A 366 54.80 -32.21 -37.68
C ALA A 366 54.23 -33.33 -38.57
N ALA A 367 52.96 -33.72 -38.38
CA ALA A 367 52.28 -34.69 -39.24
C ALA A 367 52.21 -34.23 -40.70
N SER A 368 51.86 -32.95 -40.93
CA SER A 368 51.78 -32.37 -42.28
C SER A 368 53.14 -32.35 -42.98
N GLN A 369 54.21 -31.97 -42.27
CA GLN A 369 55.58 -31.98 -42.77
C GLN A 369 56.06 -33.41 -43.09
N ALA A 370 55.74 -34.37 -42.22
CA ALA A 370 56.07 -35.78 -42.41
C ALA A 370 55.38 -36.39 -43.64
N LEU A 371 54.08 -36.13 -43.82
CA LEU A 371 53.33 -36.58 -45.00
C LEU A 371 53.91 -35.96 -46.29
N HIS A 372 54.28 -34.68 -46.26
CA HIS A 372 54.94 -34.04 -47.41
C HIS A 372 56.30 -34.68 -47.73
N GLN A 373 57.12 -34.99 -46.72
CA GLN A 373 58.38 -35.72 -46.91
C GLN A 373 58.16 -37.12 -47.49
N MET A 374 57.14 -37.86 -47.05
CA MET A 374 56.79 -39.18 -47.61
C MET A 374 56.35 -39.09 -49.07
N VAL A 375 55.55 -38.07 -49.44
CA VAL A 375 55.16 -37.83 -50.84
C VAL A 375 56.40 -37.53 -51.69
N MET A 376 57.32 -36.67 -51.22
CA MET A 376 58.57 -36.38 -51.91
C MET A 376 59.46 -37.62 -52.08
N GLN A 377 59.52 -38.50 -51.07
CA GLN A 377 60.24 -39.78 -51.16
C GLN A 377 59.56 -40.75 -52.13
N ALA A 378 58.23 -40.85 -52.12
CA ALA A 378 57.46 -41.68 -53.04
C ALA A 378 57.61 -41.21 -54.49
N GLU A 379 57.58 -39.91 -54.75
CA GLU A 379 57.88 -39.32 -56.06
C GLU A 379 59.31 -39.61 -56.52
N ALA A 380 60.30 -39.48 -55.63
CA ALA A 380 61.69 -39.79 -55.94
C ALA A 380 61.89 -41.27 -56.27
N LEU A 381 61.23 -42.17 -55.53
CA LEU A 381 61.21 -43.61 -55.82
C LEU A 381 60.48 -43.93 -57.13
N SER A 382 59.37 -43.24 -57.45
CA SER A 382 58.67 -43.39 -58.73
C SER A 382 59.55 -42.96 -59.90
N LYS A 383 60.19 -41.79 -59.81
CA LYS A 383 61.15 -41.30 -60.83
C LYS A 383 62.35 -42.22 -60.98
N ALA A 384 62.86 -42.81 -59.89
CA ALA A 384 63.93 -43.80 -59.94
C ALA A 384 63.47 -45.12 -60.58
N ALA A 385 62.25 -45.58 -60.30
CA ALA A 385 61.65 -46.77 -60.92
C ALA A 385 61.38 -46.56 -62.42
N GLU A 386 60.90 -45.38 -62.82
CA GLU A 386 60.75 -44.98 -64.22
C GLU A 386 62.11 -44.97 -64.94
N ALA A 387 63.13 -44.35 -64.35
CA ALA A 387 64.49 -44.34 -64.91
C ALA A 387 65.08 -45.75 -65.03
N ALA A 388 64.86 -46.63 -64.04
CA ALA A 388 65.27 -48.02 -64.08
C ALA A 388 64.51 -48.82 -65.17
N ALA A 389 63.21 -48.58 -65.33
CA ALA A 389 62.40 -49.18 -66.39
C ALA A 389 62.83 -48.69 -67.80
N GLU A 390 63.19 -47.42 -67.95
CA GLU A 390 63.78 -46.90 -69.19
C GLU A 390 65.15 -47.52 -69.48
N ALA A 391 66.01 -47.66 -68.48
CA ALA A 391 67.31 -48.31 -68.62
C ALA A 391 67.15 -49.79 -69.04
N ALA A 392 66.22 -50.52 -68.41
CA ALA A 392 65.90 -51.89 -68.78
C ALA A 392 65.34 -51.99 -70.22
N ARG A 393 64.48 -51.05 -70.64
CA ARG A 393 63.99 -50.95 -72.03
C ARG A 393 65.14 -50.71 -73.02
N LYS A 394 66.06 -49.79 -72.71
CA LYS A 394 67.25 -49.51 -73.55
C LYS A 394 68.14 -50.76 -73.68
N ALA A 395 68.47 -51.41 -72.57
CA ALA A 395 69.26 -52.64 -72.56
C ALA A 395 68.58 -53.79 -73.33
N SER A 396 67.25 -53.92 -73.23
CA SER A 396 66.46 -54.90 -74.00
C SER A 396 66.55 -54.63 -75.52
N LEU A 397 66.42 -53.37 -75.95
CA LEU A 397 66.56 -52.97 -77.35
C LEU A 397 67.99 -53.18 -77.88
N GLU A 398 69.01 -53.00 -77.05
CA GLU A 398 70.41 -53.29 -77.41
C GLU A 398 70.68 -54.80 -77.52
N ALA A 399 70.14 -55.60 -76.59
CA ALA A 399 70.19 -57.06 -76.66
C ALA A 399 69.44 -57.61 -77.88
N GLU A 400 68.29 -57.02 -78.23
CA GLU A 400 67.54 -57.38 -79.44
C GLU A 400 68.36 -57.09 -80.71
N LYS A 401 68.97 -55.90 -80.82
CA LYS A 401 69.89 -55.57 -81.93
C LYS A 401 71.06 -56.54 -82.02
N ALA A 402 71.72 -56.83 -80.89
CA ALA A 402 72.82 -57.78 -80.84
C ALA A 402 72.39 -59.20 -81.25
N SER A 403 71.19 -59.62 -80.87
CA SER A 403 70.58 -60.89 -81.28
C SER A 403 70.26 -60.92 -82.78
N GLN A 404 69.70 -59.84 -83.33
CA GLN A 404 69.44 -59.71 -84.77
C GLN A 404 70.76 -59.74 -85.59
N ASP A 405 71.81 -59.09 -85.13
CA ASP A 405 73.12 -59.12 -85.78
C ASP A 405 73.83 -60.47 -85.63
N ALA A 406 73.66 -61.15 -84.49
CA ALA A 406 74.14 -62.53 -84.31
C ALA A 406 73.38 -63.51 -85.22
N ALA A 407 72.06 -63.36 -85.35
CA ALA A 407 71.23 -64.15 -86.25
C ALA A 407 71.63 -63.94 -87.72
N ARG A 408 71.86 -62.70 -88.15
CA ARG A 408 72.40 -62.38 -89.50
C ARG A 408 73.76 -63.02 -89.75
N LYS A 409 74.67 -62.97 -88.76
CA LYS A 409 75.99 -63.63 -88.85
C LYS A 409 75.87 -65.15 -88.91
N ALA A 410 74.97 -65.74 -88.13
CA ALA A 410 74.68 -67.17 -88.16
C ALA A 410 74.06 -67.60 -89.50
N GLU A 411 73.11 -66.82 -90.04
CA GLU A 411 72.51 -67.06 -91.36
C GLU A 411 73.58 -66.98 -92.48
N ALA A 412 74.48 -65.99 -92.42
CA ALA A 412 75.61 -65.88 -93.33
C ALA A 412 76.58 -67.07 -93.22
N ALA A 413 76.88 -67.53 -91.99
CA ALA A 413 77.71 -68.70 -91.75
C ALA A 413 77.05 -70.01 -92.25
N VAL A 414 75.74 -70.18 -92.03
CA VAL A 414 74.97 -71.32 -92.56
C VAL A 414 74.92 -71.28 -94.10
N LYS A 415 74.75 -70.11 -94.71
CA LYS A 415 74.84 -69.94 -96.18
C LYS A 415 76.23 -70.27 -96.71
N ALA A 416 77.30 -69.91 -96.01
CA ALA A 416 78.66 -70.26 -96.39
C ALA A 416 78.92 -71.78 -96.25
N ALA A 417 78.55 -72.38 -95.11
CA ALA A 417 78.73 -73.80 -94.85
C ALA A 417 77.89 -74.70 -95.78
N THR A 418 76.65 -74.30 -96.11
CA THR A 418 75.82 -75.03 -97.08
C THR A 418 76.37 -74.91 -98.51
N ALA A 419 76.95 -73.76 -98.89
CA ALA A 419 77.66 -73.62 -100.17
C ALA A 419 78.94 -74.47 -100.24
N GLU A 420 79.68 -74.62 -99.14
CA GLU A 420 80.86 -75.49 -99.07
C GLU A 420 80.47 -76.98 -99.10
N ALA A 421 79.41 -77.37 -98.39
CA ALA A 421 78.86 -78.71 -98.42
C ALA A 421 78.34 -79.08 -99.83
N ALA A 422 77.71 -78.14 -100.53
CA ALA A 422 77.26 -78.32 -101.92
C ALA A 422 78.46 -78.57 -102.87
N ARG A 423 79.58 -77.84 -102.71
CA ARG A 423 80.80 -78.10 -103.49
C ARG A 423 81.39 -79.48 -103.22
N LYS A 424 81.49 -79.88 -101.95
CA LYS A 424 82.00 -81.21 -101.57
C LYS A 424 81.10 -82.35 -102.07
N ALA A 425 79.78 -82.14 -102.13
CA ALA A 425 78.84 -83.08 -102.74
C ALA A 425 79.00 -83.18 -104.27
N GLU A 426 79.34 -82.08 -104.94
CA GLU A 426 79.62 -82.07 -106.39
C GLU A 426 80.94 -82.81 -106.74
N GLU A 427 81.98 -82.63 -105.92
CA GLU A 427 83.24 -83.37 -106.04
C GLU A 427 83.05 -84.88 -105.82
N ALA A 428 82.28 -85.27 -104.80
CA ALA A 428 81.92 -86.67 -104.56
C ALA A 428 81.13 -87.29 -105.73
N LYS A 429 80.26 -86.52 -106.39
CA LYS A 429 79.51 -86.97 -107.57
C LYS A 429 80.44 -87.26 -108.76
N LYS A 430 81.42 -86.40 -109.02
CA LYS A 430 82.41 -86.60 -110.11
C LYS A 430 83.28 -87.85 -109.87
N ALA A 431 83.66 -88.12 -108.62
CA ALA A 431 84.38 -89.35 -108.27
C ALA A 431 83.55 -90.64 -108.51
N ALA A 432 82.23 -90.58 -108.35
CA ALA A 432 81.33 -91.71 -108.60
C ALA A 432 81.16 -92.00 -110.12
N GLU A 433 81.15 -90.98 -110.97
CA GLU A 433 81.06 -91.14 -112.43
C GLU A 433 82.33 -91.81 -113.01
N GLU A 434 83.52 -91.48 -112.50
CA GLU A 434 84.77 -92.16 -112.91
C GLU A 434 84.85 -93.63 -112.48
N ALA A 435 84.18 -94.02 -111.39
CA ALA A 435 84.09 -95.41 -110.96
C ALA A 435 83.17 -96.23 -111.88
N GLY A 436 82.03 -95.68 -112.30
CA GLY A 436 81.09 -96.33 -113.23
C GLY A 436 81.72 -96.66 -114.59
N LEU A 437 82.50 -95.73 -115.15
CA LEU A 437 83.18 -95.90 -116.44
C LEU A 437 84.26 -97.00 -116.45
N ARG A 438 84.82 -97.37 -115.29
CA ARG A 438 85.74 -98.51 -115.16
C ARG A 438 85.01 -99.86 -115.06
N ALA A 439 83.86 -99.90 -114.41
CA ALA A 439 83.04 -101.12 -114.31
C ALA A 439 82.48 -101.56 -115.67
N GLN A 440 82.06 -100.61 -116.51
CA GLN A 440 81.44 -100.92 -117.81
C GLN A 440 82.42 -101.60 -118.79
N LYS A 441 83.69 -101.18 -118.82
CA LYS A 441 84.72 -101.79 -119.69
C LYS A 441 85.08 -103.24 -119.31
N ALA A 442 84.93 -103.62 -118.04
CA ALA A 442 85.16 -105.00 -117.60
C ALA A 442 84.03 -105.96 -118.01
N ALA A 443 82.80 -105.45 -118.20
CA ALA A 443 81.65 -106.26 -118.60
C ALA A 443 81.71 -106.69 -120.08
N ASP A 444 82.16 -105.81 -120.98
CA ASP A 444 82.18 -106.06 -122.43
C ASP A 444 83.19 -107.14 -122.87
N GLU A 445 84.30 -107.32 -122.13
CA GLU A 445 85.27 -108.40 -122.42
C GLU A 445 84.78 -109.78 -121.93
N ALA A 446 84.00 -109.83 -120.84
CA ALA A 446 83.40 -111.07 -120.35
C ALA A 446 82.31 -111.61 -121.30
N ALA A 447 81.49 -110.71 -121.86
CA ALA A 447 80.43 -111.07 -122.79
C ALA A 447 80.94 -111.76 -124.07
N LYS A 448 82.10 -111.34 -124.61
CA LYS A 448 82.67 -111.92 -125.84
C LYS A 448 83.17 -113.36 -125.67
N LYS A 449 83.68 -113.74 -124.49
CA LYS A 449 84.15 -115.12 -124.23
C LYS A 449 83.02 -116.10 -123.93
N ALA A 450 81.89 -115.62 -123.42
CA ALA A 450 80.70 -116.46 -123.20
C ALA A 450 80.03 -116.89 -124.52
N ALA A 451 80.06 -116.04 -125.56
CA ALA A 451 79.40 -116.30 -126.84
C ALA A 451 80.01 -117.46 -127.64
N GLU A 452 81.31 -117.73 -127.50
CA GLU A 452 82.00 -118.78 -128.26
C GLU A 452 81.81 -120.17 -127.65
N ALA A 453 81.74 -120.27 -126.31
CA ALA A 453 81.42 -121.51 -125.59
C ALA A 453 79.97 -121.96 -125.82
N ALA A 454 79.03 -121.01 -125.92
CA ALA A 454 77.60 -121.30 -126.13
C ALA A 454 77.32 -122.00 -127.48
N ARG A 455 78.18 -121.84 -128.49
CA ARG A 455 78.00 -122.48 -129.81
C ARG A 455 78.28 -123.98 -129.79
N LEU A 456 79.22 -124.44 -128.97
CA LEU A 456 79.57 -125.86 -128.83
C LEU A 456 78.66 -126.61 -127.84
N ALA A 457 78.08 -125.91 -126.86
CA ALA A 457 77.12 -126.51 -125.92
C ALA A 457 75.75 -126.80 -126.56
N LYS A 458 75.38 -126.07 -127.63
CA LYS A 458 74.07 -126.19 -128.27
C LYS A 458 73.87 -127.54 -128.98
N GLU A 459 74.91 -128.11 -129.56
CA GLU A 459 74.86 -129.42 -130.24
C GLU A 459 74.79 -130.62 -129.26
N ALA A 460 75.06 -130.39 -127.96
CA ALA A 460 75.06 -131.46 -126.95
C ALA A 460 73.80 -131.49 -126.06
N ALA A 461 73.05 -130.38 -125.94
CA ALA A 461 71.93 -130.25 -125.01
C ALA A 461 70.53 -130.44 -125.64
N GLU A 462 70.42 -130.51 -126.97
CA GLU A 462 69.16 -130.90 -127.66
C GLU A 462 68.68 -132.32 -127.30
N ALA A 463 69.52 -133.12 -126.62
CA ALA A 463 69.15 -134.41 -126.03
C ALA A 463 68.46 -134.33 -124.64
N ALA A 464 68.50 -133.19 -123.94
CA ALA A 464 67.99 -133.05 -122.58
C ALA A 464 66.69 -132.21 -122.47
N ALA A 465 66.42 -131.33 -123.44
CA ALA A 465 65.27 -130.42 -123.44
C ALA A 465 63.94 -131.08 -123.84
N LYS A 466 63.64 -132.27 -123.30
CA LYS A 466 62.40 -133.02 -123.60
C LYS A 466 61.76 -133.69 -122.38
N ALA A 467 61.87 -133.08 -121.20
CA ALA A 467 61.09 -133.45 -120.03
C ALA A 467 60.89 -132.25 -119.07
N ILE A 468 59.62 -132.01 -118.70
CA ILE A 468 59.16 -131.24 -117.53
C ILE A 468 59.34 -129.71 -117.60
N GLY A 469 58.24 -129.01 -117.91
CA GLY A 469 58.17 -127.54 -117.96
C GLY A 469 56.77 -126.97 -117.71
N GLU A 470 55.99 -127.53 -116.76
CA GLU A 470 54.55 -127.22 -116.60
C GLU A 470 54.05 -126.95 -115.16
N GLU A 471 54.90 -126.45 -114.24
CA GLU A 471 54.44 -126.07 -112.88
C GLU A 471 54.78 -124.62 -112.47
N ALA A 472 54.99 -123.72 -113.44
CA ALA A 472 55.31 -122.31 -113.21
C ALA A 472 54.11 -121.33 -113.28
N ALA A 473 52.87 -121.84 -113.32
CA ALA A 473 51.68 -121.02 -113.61
C ALA A 473 50.63 -120.89 -112.48
N ARG A 474 50.80 -121.56 -111.32
CA ARG A 474 49.77 -121.61 -110.26
C ARG A 474 50.06 -120.88 -108.95
N GLN A 475 51.28 -120.36 -108.73
CA GLN A 475 51.63 -119.69 -107.46
C GLN A 475 51.43 -118.16 -107.44
N ALA A 476 50.96 -117.56 -108.55
CA ALA A 476 50.80 -116.10 -108.67
C ALA A 476 49.50 -115.53 -108.05
N GLU A 477 48.46 -116.32 -107.81
CA GLU A 477 47.18 -115.83 -107.24
C GLU A 477 47.16 -115.71 -105.72
N ALA A 478 47.98 -116.49 -105.00
CA ALA A 478 47.93 -116.56 -103.53
C ALA A 478 48.31 -115.25 -102.82
N ALA A 479 49.07 -114.37 -103.47
CA ALA A 479 49.58 -113.12 -102.88
C ALA A 479 48.53 -112.00 -102.76
N LYS A 480 47.37 -112.10 -103.42
CA LYS A 480 46.40 -111.00 -103.53
C LYS A 480 45.41 -110.92 -102.36
N LEU A 481 45.16 -112.03 -101.67
CA LEU A 481 44.19 -112.11 -100.56
C LEU A 481 44.72 -111.55 -99.23
N ALA A 482 46.04 -111.66 -98.97
CA ALA A 482 46.65 -111.18 -97.74
C ALA A 482 46.59 -109.64 -97.55
N ALA A 483 46.40 -108.88 -98.63
CA ALA A 483 46.36 -107.41 -98.57
C ALA A 483 45.01 -106.84 -98.07
N GLN A 484 43.92 -107.62 -98.10
CA GLN A 484 42.57 -107.11 -97.75
C GLN A 484 42.22 -107.25 -96.25
N GLU A 485 42.88 -108.13 -95.51
CA GLU A 485 42.66 -108.25 -94.05
C GLU A 485 43.35 -107.14 -93.24
N ALA A 486 44.46 -106.59 -93.74
CA ALA A 486 45.16 -105.48 -93.08
C ALA A 486 44.31 -104.19 -93.00
N ALA A 487 43.42 -103.95 -93.97
CA ALA A 487 42.57 -102.76 -94.02
C ALA A 487 41.47 -102.76 -92.94
N LYS A 488 40.89 -103.92 -92.59
CA LYS A 488 39.79 -104.01 -91.61
C LYS A 488 40.24 -103.73 -90.17
N ARG A 489 41.49 -104.04 -89.82
CA ARG A 489 42.05 -103.75 -88.48
C ARG A 489 42.29 -102.27 -88.21
N ALA A 490 42.37 -101.41 -89.24
CA ALA A 490 42.51 -99.97 -89.07
C ALA A 490 41.21 -99.28 -88.62
N GLU A 491 40.05 -99.85 -88.98
CA GLU A 491 38.73 -99.25 -88.71
C GLU A 491 38.25 -99.50 -87.26
N GLU A 492 38.64 -100.62 -86.65
CA GLU A 492 38.31 -100.95 -85.25
C GLU A 492 39.04 -100.04 -84.25
N VAL A 493 40.30 -99.68 -84.54
CA VAL A 493 41.10 -98.75 -83.72
C VAL A 493 40.47 -97.34 -83.72
N ALA A 494 39.90 -96.90 -84.85
CA ALA A 494 39.21 -95.62 -84.95
C ALA A 494 37.89 -95.55 -84.16
N ARG A 495 37.21 -96.69 -83.93
CA ARG A 495 36.03 -96.77 -83.06
C ARG A 495 36.39 -96.75 -81.58
N ALA A 496 37.45 -97.43 -81.17
CA ALA A 496 37.94 -97.41 -79.79
C ALA A 496 38.32 -95.98 -79.31
N ALA A 497 38.96 -95.19 -80.18
CA ALA A 497 39.35 -93.81 -79.88
C ALA A 497 38.16 -92.85 -79.63
N LYS A 498 36.98 -93.11 -80.23
CA LYS A 498 35.78 -92.29 -79.99
C LYS A 498 35.07 -92.61 -78.67
N ALA A 499 35.09 -93.86 -78.22
CA ALA A 499 34.49 -94.26 -76.93
C ALA A 499 35.23 -93.62 -75.75
N ALA A 500 36.58 -93.65 -75.76
CA ALA A 500 37.41 -93.07 -74.71
C ALA A 500 37.24 -91.53 -74.58
N ALA A 501 36.92 -90.83 -75.68
CA ALA A 501 36.67 -89.39 -75.66
C ALA A 501 35.30 -89.01 -75.06
N GLU A 502 34.31 -89.89 -75.13
CA GLU A 502 32.98 -89.65 -74.54
C GLU A 502 32.96 -89.96 -73.04
N GLU A 503 33.74 -90.94 -72.59
CA GLU A 503 33.91 -91.29 -71.18
C GLU A 503 34.62 -90.18 -70.39
N ALA A 504 35.66 -89.57 -70.97
CA ALA A 504 36.32 -88.38 -70.41
C ALA A 504 35.34 -87.20 -70.23
N ARG A 505 34.40 -87.00 -71.16
CA ARG A 505 33.41 -85.92 -71.11
C ARG A 505 32.39 -86.12 -69.99
N ARG A 506 31.89 -87.36 -69.81
CA ARG A 506 30.99 -87.72 -68.70
C ARG A 506 31.66 -87.56 -67.33
N ALA A 507 32.96 -87.83 -67.22
CA ALA A 507 33.72 -87.60 -65.99
C ALA A 507 33.79 -86.11 -65.60
N THR A 508 33.97 -85.21 -66.56
CA THR A 508 33.92 -83.75 -66.32
C THR A 508 32.54 -83.21 -65.97
N GLU A 509 31.47 -83.72 -66.61
CA GLU A 509 30.10 -83.29 -66.33
C GLU A 509 29.64 -83.77 -64.93
N ALA A 510 30.06 -84.95 -64.47
CA ALA A 510 29.83 -85.44 -63.10
C ALA A 510 30.62 -84.65 -62.03
N ALA A 511 31.79 -84.11 -62.37
CA ALA A 511 32.56 -83.25 -61.46
C ALA A 511 31.93 -81.85 -61.31
N ALA A 512 31.41 -81.27 -62.41
CA ALA A 512 30.69 -80.00 -62.39
C ALA A 512 29.39 -80.06 -61.57
N ALA A 513 28.60 -81.12 -61.75
CA ALA A 513 27.34 -81.31 -60.99
C ALA A 513 27.56 -81.39 -59.47
N ARG A 514 28.64 -82.06 -59.03
CA ARG A 514 29.00 -82.15 -57.60
C ARG A 514 29.51 -80.81 -57.03
N ALA A 515 30.17 -79.98 -57.82
CA ALA A 515 30.58 -78.64 -57.40
C ALA A 515 29.36 -77.70 -57.22
N GLU A 516 28.35 -77.80 -58.10
CA GLU A 516 27.12 -77.01 -58.00
C GLU A 516 26.23 -77.45 -56.83
N GLU A 517 26.19 -78.75 -56.51
CA GLU A 517 25.46 -79.28 -55.36
C GLU A 517 26.08 -78.82 -54.02
N VAL A 518 27.41 -78.85 -53.89
CA VAL A 518 28.12 -78.33 -52.70
C VAL A 518 27.92 -76.82 -52.55
N ALA A 519 27.91 -76.05 -53.64
CA ALA A 519 27.62 -74.61 -53.60
C ALA A 519 26.18 -74.32 -53.14
N ARG A 520 25.18 -75.09 -53.61
CA ARG A 520 23.78 -74.94 -53.16
C ARG A 520 23.57 -75.36 -51.71
N GLN A 521 24.25 -76.41 -51.23
CA GLN A 521 24.20 -76.81 -49.82
C GLN A 521 24.87 -75.76 -48.91
N ALA A 522 25.96 -75.13 -49.34
CA ALA A 522 26.61 -74.04 -48.60
C ALA A 522 25.73 -72.78 -48.49
N ILE A 523 25.05 -72.37 -49.59
CA ILE A 523 24.13 -71.22 -49.57
C ILE A 523 22.91 -71.50 -48.70
N ALA A 524 22.31 -72.69 -48.80
CA ALA A 524 21.16 -73.08 -47.97
C ALA A 524 21.50 -73.20 -46.47
N ALA A 525 22.75 -73.55 -46.13
CA ALA A 525 23.25 -73.52 -44.76
C ALA A 525 23.47 -72.07 -44.25
N ALA A 526 24.01 -71.19 -45.11
CA ALA A 526 24.22 -69.78 -44.77
C ALA A 526 22.89 -69.03 -44.54
N GLU A 527 21.87 -69.24 -45.38
CA GLU A 527 20.55 -68.60 -45.20
C GLU A 527 19.82 -69.10 -43.94
N LYS A 528 19.95 -70.39 -43.60
CA LYS A 528 19.39 -70.92 -42.34
C LYS A 528 20.13 -70.38 -41.11
N ALA A 529 21.45 -70.20 -41.19
CA ALA A 529 22.21 -69.56 -40.12
C ALA A 529 21.85 -68.07 -39.95
N SER A 530 21.66 -67.34 -41.07
CA SER A 530 21.28 -65.93 -41.04
C SER A 530 19.89 -65.71 -40.44
N ARG A 531 18.88 -66.49 -40.86
CA ARG A 531 17.51 -66.35 -40.32
C ARG A 531 17.41 -66.77 -38.85
N ALA A 532 18.17 -67.78 -38.42
CA ALA A 532 18.26 -68.15 -37.00
C ALA A 532 18.94 -67.06 -36.15
N ALA A 533 19.93 -66.35 -36.71
CA ALA A 533 20.57 -65.22 -36.04
C ALA A 533 19.66 -63.97 -35.95
N GLU A 534 18.89 -63.67 -37.01
CA GLU A 534 17.91 -62.57 -36.98
C GLU A 534 16.77 -62.86 -35.99
N GLU A 535 16.17 -64.06 -36.00
CA GLU A 535 15.12 -64.41 -35.03
C GLU A 535 15.62 -64.45 -33.57
N ALA A 536 16.87 -64.85 -33.34
CA ALA A 536 17.50 -64.79 -32.01
C ALA A 536 17.78 -63.36 -31.56
N SER A 537 18.24 -62.47 -32.46
CA SER A 537 18.55 -61.07 -32.13
C SER A 537 17.30 -60.23 -31.84
N ILE A 538 16.20 -60.45 -32.56
CA ILE A 538 14.93 -59.72 -32.33
C ILE A 538 14.28 -60.18 -31.01
N LYS A 539 14.26 -61.49 -30.71
CA LYS A 539 13.76 -61.99 -29.42
C LYS A 539 14.67 -61.66 -28.22
N ALA A 540 15.96 -61.42 -28.43
CA ALA A 540 16.85 -60.92 -27.38
C ALA A 540 16.68 -59.42 -27.10
N ALA A 541 16.17 -58.64 -28.06
CA ALA A 541 15.97 -57.20 -27.90
C ALA A 541 14.69 -56.83 -27.12
N GLU A 542 13.64 -57.67 -27.17
CA GLU A 542 12.36 -57.40 -26.51
C GLU A 542 12.27 -57.91 -25.05
N ALA A 543 13.32 -58.58 -24.54
CA ALA A 543 13.27 -59.29 -23.26
C ALA A 543 14.31 -58.87 -22.19
N MET A 544 15.02 -57.74 -22.34
CA MET A 544 15.97 -57.28 -21.30
C MET A 544 15.83 -55.79 -20.90
N PRO A 545 15.57 -55.49 -19.60
CA PRO A 545 15.51 -54.12 -19.10
C PRO A 545 16.90 -53.47 -18.95
N LYS A 546 16.94 -52.13 -19.07
CA LYS A 546 18.16 -51.29 -19.20
C LYS A 546 19.12 -51.28 -18.00
N SER A 547 18.89 -52.08 -16.95
CA SER A 547 19.69 -52.11 -15.72
C SER A 547 20.85 -53.11 -15.73
N VAL A 548 20.85 -54.11 -16.62
CA VAL A 548 21.87 -55.20 -16.62
C VAL A 548 23.13 -54.84 -17.43
N VAL A 549 23.00 -54.03 -18.49
CA VAL A 549 24.10 -53.67 -19.42
C VAL A 549 25.28 -52.98 -18.69
N LYS A 550 25.02 -52.24 -17.61
CA LYS A 550 26.07 -51.56 -16.82
C LYS A 550 26.95 -52.47 -15.94
N LYS A 551 26.61 -53.76 -15.75
CA LYS A 551 27.40 -54.68 -14.90
C LYS A 551 28.25 -55.69 -15.67
N LEU A 552 27.95 -55.97 -16.94
CA LEU A 552 28.69 -56.94 -17.76
C LEU A 552 29.87 -56.33 -18.55
N LEU A 553 29.83 -55.02 -18.85
CA LEU A 553 30.90 -54.31 -19.55
C LEU A 553 32.05 -53.82 -18.65
N GLY A 554 32.04 -54.18 -17.35
CA GLY A 554 33.04 -53.77 -16.37
C GLY A 554 33.85 -54.91 -15.74
N SER A 555 33.60 -56.17 -16.10
CA SER A 555 34.39 -57.31 -15.60
C SER A 555 35.63 -57.56 -16.46
N THR A 556 36.80 -57.61 -15.82
CA THR A 556 38.09 -57.93 -16.45
C THR A 556 38.08 -59.30 -17.13
N GLU A 557 37.27 -60.24 -16.64
CA GLU A 557 37.11 -61.58 -17.23
C GLU A 557 36.42 -61.55 -18.59
N PHE A 558 35.47 -60.64 -18.80
CA PHE A 558 34.76 -60.53 -20.09
C PHE A 558 35.66 -59.96 -21.19
N ILE A 559 36.55 -59.02 -20.83
CA ILE A 559 37.58 -58.49 -21.74
C ILE A 559 38.60 -59.59 -22.09
N LEU A 560 39.01 -60.42 -21.12
CA LEU A 560 39.89 -61.56 -21.36
C LEU A 560 39.25 -62.61 -22.30
N ILE A 561 37.95 -62.87 -22.20
CA ILE A 561 37.23 -63.78 -23.11
C ILE A 561 37.21 -63.22 -24.54
N ILE A 562 36.93 -61.92 -24.74
CA ILE A 562 36.94 -61.30 -26.07
C ILE A 562 38.35 -61.32 -26.69
N ILE A 563 39.39 -61.02 -25.90
CA ILE A 563 40.79 -61.11 -26.36
C ILE A 563 41.18 -62.55 -26.73
N SER A 564 40.72 -63.54 -25.96
CA SER A 564 40.97 -64.97 -26.25
C SER A 564 40.32 -65.41 -27.56
N ILE A 565 39.10 -64.94 -27.85
CA ILE A 565 38.39 -65.23 -29.11
C ILE A 565 39.10 -64.57 -30.31
N PHE A 566 39.61 -63.35 -30.16
CA PHE A 566 40.40 -62.68 -31.21
C PHE A 566 41.77 -63.33 -31.44
N LEU A 567 42.42 -63.87 -30.39
CA LEU A 567 43.67 -64.62 -30.56
C LEU A 567 43.45 -65.96 -31.25
N ALA A 568 42.35 -66.66 -30.97
CA ALA A 568 41.99 -67.91 -31.62
C ALA A 568 41.68 -67.76 -33.12
N SER A 569 41.03 -66.66 -33.53
CA SER A 569 40.75 -66.39 -34.94
C SER A 569 42.01 -66.05 -35.74
N VAL A 570 42.95 -65.29 -35.16
CA VAL A 570 44.26 -65.01 -35.77
C VAL A 570 45.11 -66.27 -35.89
N PHE A 571 45.16 -67.13 -34.87
CA PHE A 571 45.87 -68.42 -34.95
C PHE A 571 45.29 -69.34 -36.04
N SER A 572 43.97 -69.34 -36.21
CA SER A 572 43.29 -70.13 -37.25
C SER A 572 43.65 -69.65 -38.67
N ALA A 573 43.70 -68.34 -38.89
CA ALA A 573 44.13 -67.76 -40.16
C ALA A 573 45.60 -68.09 -40.50
N VAL A 574 46.50 -68.00 -39.51
CA VAL A 574 47.92 -68.32 -39.69
C VAL A 574 48.14 -69.82 -39.94
N ALA A 575 47.40 -70.70 -39.27
CA ALA A 575 47.47 -72.15 -39.51
C ALA A 575 47.05 -72.53 -40.94
N ILE A 576 46.01 -71.89 -41.47
CA ILE A 576 45.55 -72.09 -42.85
C ILE A 576 46.61 -71.58 -43.86
N SER A 577 47.22 -70.42 -43.63
CA SER A 577 48.30 -69.91 -44.48
C SER A 577 49.57 -70.78 -44.44
N ALA A 578 49.93 -71.33 -43.27
CA ALA A 578 51.08 -72.23 -43.13
C ALA A 578 50.86 -73.56 -43.86
N LEU A 579 49.64 -74.11 -43.83
CA LEU A 579 49.29 -75.34 -44.55
C LEU A 579 49.32 -75.16 -46.07
N TYR A 580 48.99 -73.96 -46.56
CA TYR A 580 49.06 -73.59 -47.98
C TYR A 580 50.50 -73.45 -48.50
N LEU A 581 51.41 -72.95 -47.66
CA LEU A 581 52.85 -72.88 -47.94
C LEU A 581 53.52 -74.26 -47.90
N PHE A 582 53.11 -75.15 -46.98
CA PHE A 582 53.67 -76.50 -46.89
C PHE A 582 53.26 -77.42 -48.05
N THR A 583 52.17 -77.10 -48.75
CA THR A 583 51.66 -77.86 -49.90
C THR A 583 52.12 -77.33 -51.27
N SER A 584 52.76 -76.15 -51.32
CA SER A 584 53.28 -75.53 -52.56
C SER A 584 54.82 -75.57 -52.67
N GLY A 585 55.47 -76.47 -51.92
CA GLY A 585 56.91 -76.46 -51.64
C GLY A 585 57.74 -77.59 -52.24
N LYS A 586 57.40 -78.13 -53.44
CA LYS A 586 58.31 -78.88 -54.32
C LYS A 586 57.72 -79.10 -55.71
#